data_AF-A0A945N5W1-F1
#
_entry.id   AF-A0A945N5W1-F1
#
_cell.length_a   1.000
_cell.length_b   1.000
_cell.length_c   1.000
_cell.angle_alpha   90.00
_cell.angle_beta   90.00
_cell.angle_gamma   90.00
#
_symmetry.space_group_name_H-M   'P 1'
#
loop_
_entity.id
_entity.type
_entity.pdbx_description
1 polymer ?
#
loop_
_entity_poly.entity_id
_entity_poly.type
_entity_poly.pdbx_seq_one_letter_code
_entity_poly.pdbx_strand_id
1 'polypeptide(L)'
;FINDRVAAETYLSAVAPEVAEFRAALYEREARVAYRPGDVLLYRHDTWHRGTPLKQGARRLAHNMTFRVAAAEWVSTLHPGWAWSAYRESQFLERWIGRASVLQRCVMGFPAPGNAYWNPETLAAVTARYGVFGFDPAPYALDS
;
A
#
# COMPACT_ATOMS: atom_id res chain seq x y z
N PHE A 1 -11.90 -18.46 5.72
CA PHE A 1 -10.70 -17.90 6.38
C PHE A 1 -10.37 -18.76 7.59
N ILE A 2 -9.25 -19.48 7.55
CA ILE A 2 -8.78 -20.30 8.68
C ILE A 2 -7.89 -19.40 9.55
N ASN A 3 -8.36 -19.02 10.74
CA ASN A 3 -7.62 -18.15 11.67
C ASN A 3 -6.89 -18.94 12.77
N ASP A 4 -6.72 -20.24 12.57
CA ASP A 4 -6.12 -21.15 13.52
C ASP A 4 -4.91 -21.84 12.89
N ARG A 5 -3.82 -21.91 13.65
CA ARG A 5 -2.56 -22.50 13.18
C ARG A 5 -2.74 -23.98 12.89
N VAL A 6 -3.38 -24.73 13.79
CA VAL A 6 -3.50 -26.19 13.65
C VAL A 6 -4.30 -26.51 12.39
N ALA A 7 -5.45 -25.89 12.21
CA ALA A 7 -6.27 -26.08 11.01
C ALA A 7 -5.54 -25.65 9.72
N ALA A 8 -4.77 -24.56 9.76
CA ALA A 8 -4.00 -24.11 8.59
C ALA A 8 -2.87 -25.10 8.22
N GLU A 9 -2.13 -25.61 9.20
CA GLU A 9 -1.07 -26.59 8.93
C GLU A 9 -1.65 -27.96 8.55
N THR A 10 -2.75 -28.42 9.16
CA THR A 10 -3.42 -29.66 8.74
C THR A 10 -3.84 -29.59 7.27
N TYR A 11 -4.40 -28.46 6.84
CA TYR A 11 -4.74 -28.24 5.44
C TYR A 11 -3.48 -28.27 4.55
N LEU A 12 -2.44 -27.52 4.91
CA LEU A 12 -1.20 -27.46 4.12
C LEU A 12 -0.48 -28.80 4.04
N SER A 13 -0.44 -29.57 5.13
CA SER A 13 0.13 -30.93 5.11
C SER A 13 -0.59 -31.86 4.15
N ALA A 14 -1.87 -31.60 3.83
CA ALA A 14 -2.63 -32.39 2.86
C ALA A 14 -2.45 -31.90 1.41
N VAL A 15 -2.36 -30.57 1.18
CA VAL A 15 -2.38 -30.00 -0.18
C VAL A 15 -1.02 -29.54 -0.71
N ALA A 16 -0.07 -29.26 0.19
CA ALA A 16 1.28 -28.78 -0.11
C ALA A 16 2.27 -29.19 1.01
N PRO A 17 2.59 -30.49 1.14
CA PRO A 17 3.39 -31.02 2.25
C PRO A 17 4.76 -30.35 2.39
N GLU A 18 5.42 -30.00 1.28
CA GLU A 18 6.71 -29.30 1.26
C GLU A 18 6.61 -27.89 1.87
N VAL A 19 5.47 -27.20 1.67
CA VAL A 19 5.21 -25.89 2.27
C VAL A 19 4.96 -26.04 3.77
N ALA A 20 4.25 -27.08 4.19
CA ALA A 20 4.00 -27.36 5.60
C ALA A 20 5.31 -27.68 6.35
N GLU A 21 6.19 -28.51 5.76
CA GLU A 21 7.51 -28.81 6.32
C GLU A 21 8.40 -27.57 6.43
N PHE A 22 8.46 -26.76 5.36
CA PHE A 22 9.18 -25.49 5.40
C PHE A 22 8.67 -24.56 6.52
N ARG A 23 7.35 -24.41 6.64
CA ARG A 23 6.72 -23.59 7.70
C ARG A 23 6.99 -24.14 9.10
N ALA A 24 7.06 -25.46 9.26
CA ALA A 24 7.39 -26.10 10.54
C ALA A 24 8.71 -25.55 11.10
N ALA A 25 9.75 -25.47 10.27
CA ALA A 25 11.05 -24.91 10.65
C ALA A 25 11.01 -23.40 10.94
N LEU A 26 10.08 -22.64 10.33
CA LEU A 26 9.93 -21.20 10.58
C LEU A 26 9.33 -20.90 11.97
N TYR A 27 8.51 -21.81 12.51
CA TYR A 27 7.89 -21.61 13.82
C TYR A 27 8.89 -21.56 14.97
N GLU A 28 10.02 -22.26 14.87
CA GLU A 28 11.10 -22.20 15.86
C GLU A 28 11.75 -20.82 15.92
N ARG A 29 11.68 -20.08 14.82
CA ARG A 29 12.23 -18.73 14.65
C ARG A 29 11.17 -17.64 14.82
N GLU A 30 9.93 -18.01 15.17
CA GLU A 30 8.83 -17.07 15.31
C GLU A 30 9.08 -16.12 16.49
N ALA A 31 9.17 -14.82 16.21
CA ALA A 31 9.21 -13.78 17.22
C ALA A 31 7.82 -13.14 17.37
N ARG A 32 7.28 -13.14 18.59
CA ARG A 32 6.00 -12.50 18.87
C ARG A 32 6.19 -11.01 19.13
N VAL A 33 5.43 -10.19 18.41
CA VAL A 33 5.41 -8.75 18.61
C VAL A 33 4.45 -8.39 19.74
N ALA A 34 4.99 -7.91 20.85
CA ALA A 34 4.23 -7.21 21.88
C ALA A 34 4.14 -5.74 21.47
N TYR A 35 2.93 -5.25 21.22
CA TYR A 35 2.70 -3.89 20.74
C TYR A 35 1.75 -3.12 21.67
N ARG A 36 1.85 -1.79 21.59
CA ARG A 36 0.93 -0.81 22.14
C ARG A 36 0.31 -0.01 20.99
N PRO A 37 -0.88 0.61 21.18
CA PRO A 37 -1.41 1.53 20.18
C PRO A 37 -0.38 2.59 19.78
N GLY A 38 -0.12 2.72 18.47
CA GLY A 38 0.89 3.62 17.92
C GLY A 38 2.23 2.97 17.60
N ASP A 39 2.50 1.76 18.09
CA ASP A 39 3.70 1.02 17.68
C ASP A 39 3.59 0.61 16.19
N VAL A 40 4.71 0.68 15.48
CA VAL A 40 4.80 0.34 14.05
C VAL A 40 5.66 -0.91 13.89
N LEU A 41 5.12 -1.91 13.20
CA LEU A 41 5.87 -3.11 12.80
C LEU A 41 6.31 -2.98 11.35
N LEU A 42 7.61 -2.84 11.12
CA LEU A 42 8.22 -2.86 9.80
C LEU A 42 8.81 -4.24 9.52
N TYR A 43 8.47 -4.80 8.36
CA TYR A 43 9.02 -6.07 7.88
C TYR A 43 9.14 -6.04 6.36
N ARG A 44 10.01 -6.89 5.82
CA ARG A 44 10.20 -7.02 4.37
C ARG A 44 9.08 -7.86 3.76
N HIS A 45 8.79 -7.68 2.47
CA HIS A 45 7.77 -8.47 1.77
C HIS A 45 8.04 -9.99 1.75
N ASP A 46 9.30 -10.39 1.88
CA ASP A 46 9.73 -11.79 1.97
C ASP A 46 9.81 -12.31 3.41
N THR A 47 9.40 -11.51 4.40
CA THR A 47 9.32 -11.97 5.79
C THR A 47 8.06 -12.81 5.98
N TRP A 48 8.23 -14.09 6.30
CA TRP A 48 7.13 -14.91 6.76
C TRP A 48 6.56 -14.34 8.06
N HIS A 49 5.26 -14.08 8.06
CA HIS A 49 4.55 -13.54 9.21
C HIS A 49 3.11 -14.08 9.22
N ARG A 50 2.48 -14.04 10.39
CA ARG A 50 1.09 -14.48 10.55
C ARG A 50 0.37 -13.66 11.60
N GLY A 51 -0.95 -13.59 11.47
CA GLY A 51 -1.81 -13.12 12.55
C GLY A 51 -1.81 -14.10 13.71
N THR A 52 -2.04 -13.59 14.92
CA THR A 52 -2.45 -14.42 16.05
C THR A 52 -3.98 -14.52 16.10
N PRO A 53 -4.53 -15.63 16.62
CA PRO A 53 -5.96 -15.74 16.89
C PRO A 53 -6.47 -14.56 17.71
N LEU A 54 -7.68 -14.09 17.40
CA LEU A 54 -8.39 -13.08 18.19
C LEU A 54 -9.29 -13.77 19.20
N LYS A 55 -9.21 -13.36 20.46
CA LYS A 55 -10.12 -13.84 21.51
C LYS A 55 -11.53 -13.35 21.22
N GLN A 56 -12.53 -14.15 21.55
CA GLN A 56 -13.92 -13.75 21.47
C GLN A 56 -14.16 -12.47 22.30
N GLY A 57 -14.88 -11.50 21.74
CA GLY A 57 -15.12 -10.19 22.35
C GLY A 57 -13.96 -9.19 22.25
N ALA A 58 -12.79 -9.57 21.74
CA ALA A 58 -11.66 -8.66 21.56
C ALA A 58 -11.68 -7.97 20.19
N ARG A 59 -11.12 -6.76 20.13
CA ARG A 59 -10.91 -5.99 18.89
C ARG A 59 -9.44 -5.66 18.70
N ARG A 60 -8.89 -5.98 17.53
CA ARG A 60 -7.57 -5.52 17.07
C ARG A 60 -7.74 -4.67 15.83
N LEU A 61 -7.22 -3.44 15.88
CA LEU A 61 -7.16 -2.54 14.73
C LEU A 61 -5.71 -2.48 14.25
N ALA A 62 -5.52 -2.62 12.95
CA ALA A 62 -4.22 -2.50 12.31
C ALA A 62 -4.36 -1.66 11.04
N HIS A 63 -3.42 -0.75 10.82
CA HIS A 63 -3.30 -0.01 9.57
C HIS A 63 -2.10 -0.57 8.82
N ASN A 64 -2.36 -1.22 7.68
CA ASN A 64 -1.30 -1.79 6.85
C ASN A 64 -0.91 -0.77 5.79
N MET A 65 0.38 -0.46 5.73
CA MET A 65 0.97 0.37 4.69
C MET A 65 2.09 -0.42 4.02
N THR A 66 2.16 -0.30 2.69
CA THR A 66 3.17 -0.96 1.90
C THR A 66 4.01 0.09 1.19
N PHE A 67 5.32 0.00 1.36
CA PHE A 67 6.28 0.88 0.72
C PHE A 67 7.10 0.10 -0.30
N ARG A 68 7.52 0.82 -1.35
CA ARG A 68 8.45 0.32 -2.37
C ARG A 68 9.57 1.31 -2.55
N VAL A 69 10.67 0.86 -3.14
CA VAL A 69 11.72 1.78 -3.61
C VAL A 69 11.17 2.67 -4.73
N ALA A 70 11.64 3.91 -4.80
CA ALA A 70 11.13 4.91 -5.74
C ALA A 70 11.20 4.44 -7.20
N ALA A 71 12.32 3.82 -7.59
CA ALA A 71 12.55 3.28 -8.94
C ALA A 71 11.62 2.12 -9.33
N ALA A 72 10.91 1.50 -8.40
CA ALA A 72 10.00 0.40 -8.68
C ALA A 72 8.58 0.88 -9.02
N GLU A 73 8.44 1.89 -9.90
CA GLU A 73 7.12 2.48 -10.25
C GLU A 73 6.10 1.46 -10.78
N TRP A 74 6.59 0.37 -11.36
CA TRP A 74 5.80 -0.77 -11.83
C TRP A 74 5.19 -1.62 -10.71
N VAL A 75 5.69 -1.52 -9.47
CA VAL A 75 5.10 -2.17 -8.30
C VAL A 75 3.95 -1.31 -7.81
N SER A 76 2.73 -1.70 -8.20
CA SER A 76 1.53 -1.05 -7.72
C SER A 76 0.89 -1.85 -6.59
N THR A 77 0.65 -1.19 -5.46
CA THR A 77 -0.17 -1.71 -4.35
C THR A 77 -1.64 -1.38 -4.55
N LEU A 78 -2.09 -1.16 -5.80
CA LEU A 78 -3.47 -0.86 -6.12
C LEU A 78 -4.34 -2.08 -5.83
N HIS A 79 -4.98 -2.04 -4.66
CA HIS A 79 -6.24 -2.75 -4.49
C HIS A 79 -7.23 -2.15 -5.51
N PRO A 80 -7.89 -2.96 -6.36
CA PRO A 80 -8.78 -2.48 -7.42
C PRO A 80 -9.81 -1.44 -6.95
N GLY A 81 -10.20 -1.48 -5.67
CA GLY A 81 -11.19 -0.57 -5.07
C GLY A 81 -10.83 0.92 -5.04
N TRP A 82 -9.55 1.30 -5.07
CA TRP A 82 -9.16 2.72 -4.95
C TRP A 82 -9.50 3.52 -6.21
N ALA A 83 -9.28 2.94 -7.39
CA ALA A 83 -9.60 3.58 -8.67
C ALA A 83 -11.11 3.85 -8.82
N TRP A 84 -11.97 2.96 -8.29
CA TRP A 84 -13.43 3.16 -8.32
C TRP A 84 -13.92 4.17 -7.27
N SER A 85 -13.27 4.25 -6.11
CA SER A 85 -13.61 5.26 -5.09
C SER A 85 -13.15 6.68 -5.43
N ALA A 86 -12.22 6.83 -6.37
CA ALA A 86 -11.73 8.11 -6.84
C ALA A 86 -12.85 8.96 -7.47
N TYR A 87 -13.73 8.34 -8.24
CA TYR A 87 -14.76 9.02 -9.03
C TYR A 87 -16.10 9.09 -8.30
N ARG A 88 -16.11 9.65 -7.08
CA ARG A 88 -17.34 9.88 -6.30
C ARG A 88 -17.72 11.36 -6.35
N GLU A 89 -18.99 11.67 -6.11
CA GLU A 89 -19.54 13.03 -6.12
C GLU A 89 -18.74 14.01 -5.24
N SER A 90 -18.15 13.54 -4.15
CA SER A 90 -17.32 14.36 -3.27
C SER A 90 -16.01 14.84 -3.90
N GLN A 91 -15.55 14.19 -4.98
CA GLN A 91 -14.26 14.43 -5.64
C GLN A 91 -13.11 14.46 -4.64
N PHE A 92 -13.19 13.60 -3.62
CA PHE A 92 -12.26 13.60 -2.51
C PHE A 92 -10.82 13.44 -2.99
N LEU A 93 -10.58 12.52 -3.93
CA LEU A 93 -9.25 12.27 -4.46
C LEU A 93 -8.75 13.45 -5.29
N GLU A 94 -9.56 14.01 -6.18
CA GLU A 94 -9.19 15.17 -6.99
C GLU A 94 -8.85 16.39 -6.11
N ARG A 95 -9.68 16.65 -5.09
CA ARG A 95 -9.45 17.73 -4.11
C ARG A 95 -8.20 17.50 -3.27
N TRP A 96 -7.88 16.24 -2.98
CA TRP A 96 -6.66 15.88 -2.29
C TRP A 96 -5.45 16.08 -3.20
N ILE A 97 -5.48 15.60 -4.45
CA ILE A 97 -4.42 15.79 -5.45
C ILE A 97 -4.13 17.28 -5.66
N GLY A 98 -5.18 18.10 -5.80
CA GLY A 98 -5.04 19.55 -6.00
C GLY A 98 -4.32 20.25 -4.86
N ARG A 99 -4.58 19.85 -3.60
CA ARG A 99 -4.04 20.53 -2.41
C ARG A 99 -2.82 19.87 -1.79
N ALA A 100 -2.51 18.63 -2.16
CA ALA A 100 -1.36 17.90 -1.66
C ALA A 100 -0.05 18.60 -2.03
N SER A 101 1.00 18.43 -1.22
CA SER A 101 2.34 18.81 -1.63
C SER A 101 2.86 17.89 -2.74
N VAL A 102 3.91 18.32 -3.44
CA VAL A 102 4.61 17.48 -4.43
C VAL A 102 4.99 16.14 -3.83
N LEU A 103 5.59 16.15 -2.62
CA LEU A 103 5.99 14.93 -1.92
C LEU A 103 4.80 14.00 -1.64
N GLN A 104 3.70 14.54 -1.12
CA GLN A 104 2.49 13.75 -0.82
C GLN A 104 1.94 13.08 -2.08
N ARG A 105 1.86 13.82 -3.20
CA ARG A 105 1.48 13.27 -4.50
C ARG A 105 2.42 12.14 -4.94
N CYS A 106 3.73 12.35 -4.85
CA CYS A 106 4.73 11.35 -5.26
C CYS A 106 4.63 10.05 -4.44
N VAL A 107 4.38 10.14 -3.12
CA VAL A 107 4.17 8.97 -2.26
C VAL A 107 2.98 8.13 -2.70
N MET A 108 1.95 8.76 -3.29
CA MET A 108 0.77 8.08 -3.84
C MET A 108 0.96 7.60 -5.28
N GLY A 109 2.18 7.69 -5.84
CA GLY A 109 2.49 7.26 -7.20
C GLY A 109 2.17 8.28 -8.28
N PHE A 110 1.89 9.54 -7.92
CA PHE A 110 1.82 10.62 -8.90
C PHE A 110 3.24 10.89 -9.47
N PRO A 111 3.40 11.07 -10.79
CA PRO A 111 4.73 11.25 -11.38
C PRO A 111 5.47 12.44 -10.76
N ALA A 112 6.72 12.22 -10.35
CA ALA A 112 7.55 13.27 -9.76
C ALA A 112 7.94 14.35 -10.79
N PRO A 113 8.31 15.57 -10.36
CA PRO A 113 9.00 16.53 -11.23
C PRO A 113 10.16 15.90 -12.00
N GLY A 114 10.28 16.22 -13.29
CA GLY A 114 11.30 15.65 -14.18
C GLY A 114 11.04 14.20 -14.64
N ASN A 115 9.95 13.55 -14.21
CA ASN A 115 9.57 12.23 -14.74
C ASN A 115 9.17 12.33 -16.23
N ALA A 116 9.56 11.34 -17.03
CA ALA A 116 9.29 11.28 -18.47
C ALA A 116 7.79 11.24 -18.85
N TYR A 117 6.91 10.99 -17.89
CA TYR A 117 5.47 11.18 -18.05
C TYR A 117 5.13 12.62 -18.45
N TRP A 118 5.85 13.61 -17.91
CA TRP A 118 5.56 15.01 -18.15
C TRP A 118 6.01 15.42 -19.55
N ASN A 119 5.05 15.89 -20.32
CA ASN A 119 5.18 16.57 -21.60
C ASN A 119 4.14 17.71 -21.63
N PRO A 120 4.14 18.62 -22.62
CA PRO A 120 3.19 19.73 -22.65
C PRO A 120 1.73 19.25 -22.58
N GLU A 121 1.40 18.13 -23.20
CA GLU A 121 0.04 17.59 -23.28
C GLU A 121 -0.44 17.04 -21.93
N THR A 122 0.37 16.22 -21.27
CA THR A 122 0.05 15.62 -19.96
C THR A 122 0.00 16.68 -18.87
N LEU A 123 0.91 17.67 -18.90
CA LEU A 123 0.88 18.78 -17.96
C LEU A 123 -0.40 19.61 -18.14
N ALA A 124 -0.79 19.92 -19.39
CA ALA A 124 -2.03 20.62 -19.68
C ALA A 124 -3.26 19.81 -19.23
N ALA A 125 -3.31 18.51 -19.52
CA ALA A 125 -4.43 17.64 -19.13
C ALA A 125 -4.58 17.53 -17.60
N VAL A 126 -3.48 17.35 -16.89
CA VAL A 126 -3.45 17.30 -15.42
C VAL A 126 -3.89 18.64 -14.82
N THR A 127 -3.40 19.75 -15.38
CA THR A 127 -3.80 21.11 -14.95
C THR A 127 -5.29 21.34 -15.17
N ALA A 128 -5.83 20.96 -16.33
CA ALA A 128 -7.26 21.07 -16.61
C ALA A 128 -8.10 20.24 -15.62
N ARG A 129 -7.62 19.05 -15.22
CA ARG A 129 -8.33 18.17 -14.30
C ARG A 129 -8.28 18.65 -12.84
N TYR A 130 -7.12 19.07 -12.35
CA TYR A 130 -6.91 19.33 -10.92
C TYR A 130 -6.72 20.81 -10.55
N GLY A 131 -6.53 21.69 -11.54
CA GLY A 131 -6.31 23.13 -11.32
C GLY A 131 -7.48 23.81 -10.60
N VAL A 132 -8.71 23.40 -10.90
CA VAL A 132 -9.93 23.86 -10.20
C VAL A 132 -9.90 23.55 -8.69
N PHE A 133 -9.07 22.60 -8.25
CA PHE A 133 -8.88 22.23 -6.85
C PHE A 133 -7.60 22.77 -6.22
N GLY A 134 -6.87 23.64 -6.92
CA GLY A 134 -5.65 24.30 -6.42
C GLY A 134 -4.33 23.62 -6.81
N PHE A 135 -4.34 22.71 -7.78
CA PHE A 135 -3.09 22.11 -8.29
C PHE A 135 -2.18 23.19 -8.90
N ASP A 136 -0.95 23.30 -8.38
CA ASP A 136 0.11 24.12 -8.94
C ASP A 136 0.97 23.31 -9.91
N PRO A 137 0.98 23.64 -11.22
CA PRO A 137 1.78 22.94 -12.22
C PRO A 137 3.25 23.39 -12.25
N ALA A 138 3.62 24.50 -11.61
CA ALA A 138 4.97 25.07 -11.73
C ALA A 138 6.10 24.07 -11.39
N PRO A 139 5.99 23.21 -10.36
CA PRO A 139 7.02 22.21 -10.07
C PRO A 139 7.19 21.12 -11.13
N TYR A 140 6.23 20.98 -12.04
CA TYR A 140 6.22 19.96 -13.10
C TYR A 140 6.48 20.54 -14.49
N ALA A 141 6.77 21.85 -14.56
CA ALA A 141 7.13 22.51 -15.80
C ALA A 141 8.39 21.87 -16.39
N LEU A 142 8.41 21.74 -17.71
CA LEU A 142 9.59 21.29 -18.44
C LEU A 142 10.58 22.45 -18.47
N ASP A 143 11.82 22.20 -18.05
CA ASP A 143 12.90 23.15 -18.27
C ASP A 143 13.04 23.39 -19.78
N SER A 144 12.91 24.66 -20.19
CA SER A 144 13.08 25.12 -21.57
C SER A 144 14.54 25.24 -21.96
#